data_AF-A0A5P9CPU9-F1
#
_entry.id   AF-A0A5P9CPU9-F1
#
_cell.length_a   1.000
_cell.length_b   1.000
_cell.length_c   1.000
_cell.angle_alpha   90.00
_cell.angle_beta   90.00
_cell.angle_gamma   90.00
#
_symmetry.space_group_name_H-M   'P 1'
#
loop_
_entity.id
_entity.type
_entity.pdbx_description
1 polymer ?
#
loop_
_entity_poly.entity_id
_entity_poly.type
_entity_poly.pdbx_seq_one_letter_code
_entity_poly.pdbx_strand_id
1 'polypeptide(L)' 'MNVLIQFDASGEYKDGTWKQPISFSKGEIHSVSPLSAIVLIEQRKAHIYHQADDEYMDGLDDS' A
#
# COMPACT_ATOMS: atom_id res chain seq x y z
N MET A 1 15.98 -1.70 -0.72
CA MET A 1 15.09 -0.78 -1.46
C MET A 1 13.66 -1.23 -1.21
N ASN A 2 12.79 -0.31 -0.80
CA ASN A 2 11.38 -0.60 -0.52
C ASN A 2 10.49 0.14 -1.53
N VAL A 3 9.24 -0.31 -1.65
CA VAL A 3 8.24 0.27 -2.57
C VAL A 3 7.03 0.72 -1.74
N LEU A 4 6.42 1.83 -2.12
CA LEU A 4 5.18 2.31 -1.51
C LEU A 4 3.98 1.63 -2.18
N ILE A 5 3.07 1.12 -1.37
CA ILE A 5 1.79 0.57 -1.82
C ILE A 5 0.66 1.19 -1.02
N GLN A 6 -0.51 1.29 -1.63
CA GLN A 6 -1.76 1.63 -0.94
C GLN A 6 -2.67 0.41 -0.92
N PHE A 7 -3.28 0.11 0.22
CA PHE A 7 -4.13 -1.06 0.37
C PHE A 7 -5.55 -0.82 -0.14
N ASP A 8 -6.09 -1.78 -0.89
CA ASP A 8 -7.45 -1.73 -1.46
C ASP A 8 -8.51 -2.37 -0.55
N ALA A 9 -8.07 -3.09 0.48
CA ALA A 9 -8.89 -3.77 1.47
C ALA A 9 -8.19 -3.76 2.84
N SER A 10 -8.91 -4.09 3.91
CA SER A 10 -8.31 -4.33 5.23
C SER A 10 -7.90 -5.80 5.37
N GLY A 11 -6.84 -6.07 6.11
CA GLY A 11 -6.36 -7.44 6.32
C GLY A 11 -5.04 -7.49 7.06
N GLU A 12 -4.30 -8.58 6.84
CA GLU A 12 -2.97 -8.79 7.41
C GLU A 12 -2.02 -9.38 6.38
N TYR A 13 -0.73 -9.00 6.46
CA TYR A 13 0.34 -9.59 5.65
C TYR A 13 1.58 -9.88 6.50
N LYS A 14 2.43 -10.79 6.01
CA LYS A 14 3.74 -11.06 6.62
C LYS A 14 4.85 -10.61 5.68
N ASP A 15 5.68 -9.68 6.14
CA ASP A 15 6.88 -9.23 5.43
C ASP A 15 8.08 -10.14 5.72
N GLY A 16 7.94 -11.42 5.38
CA GLY A 16 8.95 -12.47 5.57
C GLY A 16 8.58 -13.54 6.60
N THR A 17 9.28 -14.68 6.52
CA THR A 17 8.94 -15.93 7.24
C THR A 17 8.97 -15.80 8.76
N TRP A 18 9.86 -14.97 9.30
CA TRP A 18 10.08 -14.82 10.75
C TRP A 18 9.52 -13.51 11.32
N LYS A 19 8.85 -12.70 10.50
CA LYS A 19 8.25 -11.45 10.97
C LYS A 19 6.84 -11.68 11.50
N GLN A 20 6.45 -10.83 12.45
CA GLN A 20 5.06 -10.78 12.90
C GLN A 20 4.15 -10.33 11.75
N PRO A 21 2.90 -10.82 11.70
CA PRO A 21 1.88 -10.26 10.81
C PRO A 21 1.71 -8.77 11.08
N ILE A 22 1.54 -8.01 10.01
CA ILE A 22 1.25 -6.58 10.03
C ILE A 22 -0.20 -6.44 9.57
N SER A 23 -1.06 -5.94 10.45
CA SER A 23 -2.42 -5.57 10.12
C SER A 23 -2.44 -4.25 9.34
N PHE A 24 -3.38 -4.12 8.42
CA PHE A 24 -3.59 -2.92 7.61
C PHE A 24 -5.07 -2.68 7.35
N SER A 25 -5.39 -1.41 7.09
CA SER A 25 -6.71 -0.95 6.68
C SER A 25 -6.72 -0.51 5.22
N LYS A 26 -7.88 -0.59 4.58
CA LYS A 26 -8.08 0.00 3.25
C LYS A 26 -7.68 1.48 3.25
N GLY A 27 -6.89 1.89 2.26
CA GLY A 27 -6.42 3.26 2.05
C GLY A 27 -5.08 3.57 2.74
N GLU A 28 -4.62 2.73 3.67
CA GLU A 28 -3.31 2.92 4.31
C GLU A 28 -2.17 2.75 3.28
N ILE A 29 -1.12 3.55 3.44
CA ILE A 29 0.06 3.54 2.57
C ILE A 29 1.25 3.01 3.35
N HIS A 30 1.81 1.88 2.92
CA HIS A 30 2.96 1.24 3.59
C HIS A 30 4.17 1.17 2.67
N SER A 31 5.36 1.35 3.26
CA SER A 31 6.63 1.02 2.63
C SER A 31 6.97 -0.44 2.88
N VAL A 32 6.97 -1.26 1.82
CA VAL A 32 7.15 -2.71 1.92
C VAL A 32 8.32 -3.20 1.06
N SER A 33 8.80 -4.41 1.35
CA SER A 33 9.76 -5.08 0.46
C SER A 33 9.13 -5.35 -0.91
N PRO A 34 9.92 -5.35 -2.01
CA PRO A 34 9.40 -5.67 -3.34
C PRO A 34 8.69 -7.02 -3.41
N LEU A 35 9.17 -8.02 -2.66
CA LEU A 35 8.55 -9.34 -2.60
C LEU A 35 7.15 -9.28 -1.98
N SER A 36 7.00 -8.57 -0.86
CA SER A 36 5.67 -8.38 -0.25
C SER A 36 4.74 -7.56 -1.14
N ALA A 37 5.26 -6.53 -1.83
CA ALA A 37 4.46 -5.77 -2.79
C ALA A 37 3.88 -6.67 -3.89
N ILE A 38 4.71 -7.52 -4.52
CA ILE A 38 4.27 -8.45 -5.56
C ILE A 38 3.14 -9.34 -5.02
N VAL A 39 3.33 -9.97 -3.86
CA VAL A 39 2.32 -10.87 -3.27
C VAL A 39 1.01 -10.13 -2.98
N LEU A 40 1.07 -8.92 -2.42
CA LEU A 40 -0.11 -8.13 -2.07
C LEU A 40 -0.88 -7.67 -3.32
N ILE A 41 -0.16 -7.29 -4.38
CA ILE A 41 -0.73 -6.86 -5.66
C ILE A 41 -1.34 -8.06 -6.40
N GLU A 42 -0.65 -9.21 -6.46
CA GLU A 42 -1.20 -10.44 -7.07
C GLU A 42 -2.47 -10.91 -6.37
N GLN A 43 -2.55 -10.73 -5.04
CA GLN A 43 -3.75 -11.00 -4.25
C GLN A 43 -4.84 -9.93 -4.38
N ARG A 44 -4.62 -8.88 -5.18
CA ARG A 44 -5.52 -7.72 -5.35
C ARG A 44 -5.89 -7.04 -4.03
N LYS A 45 -4.92 -6.98 -3.10
CA LYS A 45 -5.06 -6.34 -1.79
C LYS A 45 -4.46 -4.94 -1.74
N ALA A 46 -3.61 -4.61 -2.71
CA ALA A 46 -2.95 -3.33 -2.80
C ALA A 46 -2.55 -3.01 -4.25
N HIS A 47 -2.21 -1.75 -4.49
CA HIS A 47 -1.60 -1.27 -5.73
C HIS A 47 -0.37 -0.41 -5.42
N ILE A 48 0.48 -0.17 -6.42
CA ILE A 48 1.65 0.71 -6.27
C ILE A 48 1.17 2.13 -6.01
N TYR A 49 1.64 2.74 -4.94
CA TYR A 49 1.31 4.11 -4.61
C TYR A 49 2.27 5.06 -5.33
N HIS A 50 1.71 5.92 -6.18
CA HIS A 50 2.43 6.96 -6.89
C HIS A 50 2.10 8.32 -6.27
N GLN A 51 3.06 8.90 -5.54
CA GLN A 51 2.88 10.18 -4.84
C GLN A 51 2.48 11.35 -5.76
N ALA A 52 2.80 11.26 -7.06
CA ALA A 52 2.47 12.30 -8.04
C ALA A 52 0.97 12.37 -8.39
N ASP A 53 0.20 11.30 -8.16
CA ASP A 53 -1.23 11.27 -8.50
C ASP A 53 -2.11 11.83 -7.36
N ASP A 54 -1.65 11.75 -6.10
CA ASP A 54 -2.39 12.25 -4.93
C ASP A 54 -2.33 13.78 -4.78
N GLU A 55 -1.29 14.44 -5.32
CA GLU A 55 -1.20 15.92 -5.32
C GLU A 55 -2.24 16.58 -6.27
N TYR A 56 -2.89 15.82 -7.17
CA TYR A 56 -3.89 16.35 -8.10
C TYR A 56 -5.32 16.38 -7.55
N MET A 57 -5.59 15.77 -6.39
CA MET A 57 -6.93 15.72 -5.78
C MET A 57 -7.12 16.66 -4.59
N ASP A 58 -6.05 17.28 -4.08
CA ASP A 58 -6.11 18.27 -2.97
C ASP A 58 -6.35 19.72 -3.46
N GLY A 59 -6.54 19.92 -4.78
CA GLY A 59 -6.61 21.24 -5.43
C GLY A 59 -7.97 21.66 -6.00
N LEU A 60 -9.06 20.94 -5.71
CA LEU A 60 -10.41 21.29 -6.20
C LEU A 60 -11.40 21.43 -5.04
N ASP A 61 -11.07 22.27 -4.07
CA ASP A 61 -12.07 22.92 -3.20
C ASP A 61 -11.61 24.35 -2.88
N ASP A 62 -11.71 25.24 -3.86
CA ASP A 62 -11.88 26.67 -3.56
C ASP A 62 -12.78 27.32 -4.62
N SER A 63 -14.04 27.47 -4.21
CA SER A 63 -15.00 28.55 -4.50
C SER A 63 -15.22 29.07 -5.93
#